data_AF-D8EZZ8-F1
#
_entry.id   AF-D8EZZ8-F1
#
_cell.length_a   1.000
_cell.length_b   1.000
_cell.length_c   1.000
_cell.angle_alpha   90.00
_cell.angle_beta   90.00
_cell.angle_gamma   90.00
#
_symmetry.space_group_name_H-M   'P 1'
#
loop_
_entity.id
_entity.type
_entity.pdbx_description
1 polymer ?
#
loop_
_entity_poly.entity_id
_entity_poly.type
_entity_poly.pdbx_seq_one_letter_code
_entity_poly.pdbx_strand_id
1 'polypeptide(L)'
;MRLGAMVAMEEIIEHDKGLARKCIEPLWERFPDLSQQAQGDVIYILGEAGTDNMIPRLEGILKDAINADTREAVNEAIETITKRM
;
A
#
# COMPACT_ATOMS: atom_id res chain seq x y z
N MET A 1 0.38 14.60 11.97
CA MET A 1 1.63 13.81 11.86
C MET A 1 1.62 12.76 10.74
N ARG A 2 0.47 12.38 10.14
CA ARG A 2 0.43 11.40 9.02
C ARG A 2 1.03 11.90 7.72
N LEU A 3 0.77 13.15 7.35
CA LEU A 3 1.32 13.75 6.13
C LEU A 3 2.85 13.69 6.07
N GLY A 4 3.54 14.00 7.19
CA GLY A 4 5.00 13.90 7.24
C GLY A 4 5.54 12.48 7.09
N ALA A 5 4.80 11.47 7.56
CA ALA A 5 5.16 10.07 7.35
C ALA A 5 4.92 9.61 5.90
N MET A 6 3.83 10.08 5.27
CA MET A 6 3.54 9.81 3.86
C MET A 6 4.61 10.41 2.96
N VAL A 7 4.94 11.70 3.14
CA VAL A 7 5.98 12.38 2.38
C VAL A 7 7.33 11.68 2.55
N ALA A 8 7.67 11.22 3.76
CA ALA A 8 8.88 10.46 3.98
C ALA A 8 8.88 9.11 3.24
N MET A 9 7.73 8.41 3.19
CA MET A 9 7.62 7.16 2.45
C MET A 9 7.70 7.38 0.93
N GLU A 10 7.08 8.43 0.41
CA GLU A 10 7.17 8.83 -1.01
C GLU A 10 8.61 9.10 -1.41
N GLU A 11 9.34 9.91 -0.63
CA GLU A 11 10.77 10.16 -0.83
C GLU A 11 11.60 8.86 -0.84
N ILE A 12 11.31 7.93 0.08
CA ILE A 12 11.98 6.62 0.11
C ILE A 12 11.65 5.79 -1.13
N ILE A 13 10.39 5.79 -1.58
CA ILE A 13 9.96 5.07 -2.79
C ILE A 13 10.68 5.60 -4.02
N GLU A 14 10.84 6.92 -4.13
CA GLU A 14 11.49 7.58 -5.25
C GLU A 14 13.01 7.35 -5.25
N HIS A 15 13.66 7.42 -4.08
CA HIS A 15 15.12 7.43 -3.98
C HIS A 15 15.75 6.07 -3.62
N ASP A 16 15.06 5.20 -2.88
CA ASP A 16 15.56 3.89 -2.46
C ASP A 16 14.45 2.84 -2.41
N LYS A 17 14.16 2.26 -3.59
CA LYS A 17 13.20 1.16 -3.73
C LYS A 17 13.55 -0.07 -2.88
N GLY A 18 14.83 -0.28 -2.57
CA GLY A 18 15.28 -1.38 -1.73
C GLY A 18 14.85 -1.19 -0.27
N LEU A 19 14.97 0.04 0.23
CA LEU A 19 14.47 0.43 1.54
C LEU A 19 12.93 0.44 1.58
N ALA A 20 12.27 0.98 0.55
CA ALA A 20 10.81 0.99 0.44
C ALA A 20 10.21 -0.41 0.57
N ARG A 21 10.81 -1.40 -0.11
CA ARG A 21 10.38 -2.80 -0.04
C ARG A 21 10.49 -3.41 1.36
N LYS A 22 11.47 -2.99 2.17
CA LYS A 22 11.62 -3.48 3.55
C LYS A 22 10.48 -3.00 4.46
N CYS A 23 9.80 -1.91 4.09
CA CYS A 23 8.65 -1.40 4.84
C CYS A 23 7.36 -2.19 4.56
N ILE A 24 7.29 -2.96 3.46
CA ILE A 24 6.06 -3.67 3.04
C ILE A 24 5.59 -4.67 4.09
N GLU A 25 6.45 -5.60 4.53
CA GLU A 25 6.04 -6.64 5.48
C GLU A 25 5.62 -6.07 6.84
N PRO A 26 6.38 -5.16 7.48
CA PRO A 26 5.94 -4.52 8.73
C PRO A 26 4.63 -3.75 8.61
N LEU A 27 4.37 -3.08 7.47
CA LEU A 27 3.11 -2.37 7.24
C LEU A 27 1.96 -3.35 7.02
N TRP A 28 2.21 -4.46 6.32
CA TRP A 28 1.23 -5.52 6.10
C TRP A 28 0.82 -6.21 7.39
N GLU A 29 1.78 -6.57 8.25
CA GLU A 29 1.50 -7.22 9.54
C GLU A 29 0.60 -6.37 10.44
N ARG A 30 0.77 -5.04 10.40
CA ARG A 30 -0.01 -4.11 11.22
C ARG A 30 -1.35 -3.72 10.58
N PHE A 31 -1.52 -3.96 9.28
CA PHE A 31 -2.68 -3.51 8.51
C PHE A 31 -4.04 -3.82 9.15
N PRO A 32 -4.30 -5.02 9.71
CA PRO A 32 -5.60 -5.34 10.31
C PRO A 32 -5.94 -4.47 11.54
N ASP A 33 -4.93 -3.99 12.25
CA ASP A 33 -5.09 -3.21 13.49
C ASP A 33 -5.12 -1.69 13.24
N LEU A 34 -4.99 -1.27 11.99
CA LEU A 34 -5.01 0.15 11.62
C LEU A 34 -6.43 0.70 11.54
N SER A 35 -6.57 2.00 11.78
CA SER A 35 -7.80 2.71 11.48
C SER A 35 -8.05 2.72 9.97
N GLN A 36 -9.32 2.82 9.55
CA GLN A 36 -9.70 2.84 8.13
C GLN A 36 -8.92 3.87 7.30
N GLN A 37 -8.68 5.07 7.85
CA GLN A 37 -7.88 6.07 7.14
C GLN A 37 -6.41 5.68 7.02
N ALA A 38 -5.83 5.04 8.03
CA ALA A 38 -4.44 4.57 7.97
C ALA A 38 -4.29 3.32 7.08
N GLN A 39 -5.34 2.50 6.96
CA GLN A 39 -5.38 1.41 5.99
C GLN A 39 -5.29 1.93 4.55
N GLY A 40 -5.99 3.03 4.24
CA GLY A 40 -5.87 3.70 2.94
C GLY A 40 -4.44 4.14 2.62
N ASP A 41 -3.78 4.83 3.57
CA ASP A 41 -2.37 5.24 3.44
C ASP A 41 -1.45 4.02 3.18
N VAL A 42 -1.67 2.92 3.89
CA VAL A 42 -0.88 1.69 3.73
C VAL A 42 -1.14 1.03 2.38
N ILE A 43 -2.39 0.94 1.92
CA ILE A 43 -2.73 0.40 0.59
C ILE A 43 -2.00 1.19 -0.50
N TYR A 44 -2.01 2.52 -0.40
CA TYR A 44 -1.27 3.39 -1.32
C TYR A 44 0.22 3.05 -1.33
N ILE A 45 0.86 3.01 -0.15
CA ILE A 45 2.29 2.67 -0.03
C ILE A 45 2.59 1.28 -0.61
N LEU A 46 1.70 0.31 -0.39
CA LEU A 46 1.84 -1.05 -0.92
C LEU A 46 1.75 -1.09 -2.45
N GLY A 47 0.92 -0.25 -3.06
CA GLY A 47 0.88 -0.09 -4.52
C GLY A 47 2.15 0.57 -5.07
N GLU A 48 2.67 1.56 -4.35
CA GLU A 48 3.83 2.33 -4.78
C GLU A 48 5.16 1.58 -4.61
N ALA A 49 5.36 0.96 -3.45
CA ALA A 49 6.59 0.24 -3.11
C ALA A 49 6.56 -1.24 -3.51
N GLY A 50 5.35 -1.80 -3.64
CA GLY A 50 5.10 -3.21 -3.88
C GLY A 50 5.57 -3.73 -5.23
N THR A 51 5.62 -5.05 -5.31
CA THR A 51 5.88 -5.80 -6.53
C THR A 51 4.71 -6.72 -6.84
N ASP A 52 4.78 -7.44 -7.95
CA ASP A 52 3.81 -8.46 -8.38
C ASP A 52 3.38 -9.42 -7.25
N ASN A 53 4.30 -9.80 -6.36
CA ASN A 53 4.02 -10.62 -5.17
C ASN A 53 2.98 -10.03 -4.19
N MET A 54 2.71 -8.73 -4.28
CA MET A 54 1.77 -8.01 -3.42
C MET A 54 0.33 -8.04 -3.97
N ILE A 55 0.16 -8.31 -5.28
CA ILE A 55 -1.14 -8.33 -5.94
C ILE A 55 -2.10 -9.35 -5.28
N PRO A 56 -1.72 -10.62 -5.01
CA PRO A 56 -2.64 -11.58 -4.38
C PRO A 56 -3.09 -11.15 -2.98
N ARG A 57 -2.23 -10.43 -2.25
CA ARG A 57 -2.55 -9.91 -0.91
C ARG A 57 -3.53 -8.73 -1.01
N LEU A 58 -3.33 -7.82 -1.98
CA LEU A 58 -4.26 -6.73 -2.30
C LEU A 58 -5.63 -7.26 -2.76
N GLU A 59 -5.66 -8.27 -3.63
CA GLU A 59 -6.90 -8.95 -4.04
C GLU A 59 -7.62 -9.62 -2.86
N GLY A 60 -6.88 -10.09 -1.85
CA GLY A 60 -7.42 -10.55 -0.59
C GLY A 60 -8.24 -9.46 0.12
N ILE A 61 -7.70 -8.24 0.19
CA ILE A 61 -8.41 -7.10 0.78
C ILE A 61 -9.70 -6.79 0.00
N LEU A 62 -9.69 -6.86 -1.34
CA LEU A 62 -10.89 -6.60 -2.15
C LEU A 62 -12.06 -7.51 -1.80
N LYS A 63 -11.79 -8.78 -1.46
CA LYS A 63 -12.81 -9.75 -1.08
C LYS A 63 -13.50 -9.39 0.24
N ASP A 64 -12.74 -8.83 1.17
CA ASP A 64 -13.21 -8.45 2.50
C ASP A 64 -13.65 -6.97 2.58
N ALA A 65 -13.33 -6.17 1.56
CA ALA A 65 -13.63 -4.74 1.52
C ALA A 65 -15.14 -4.50 1.29
N ILE A 66 -15.78 -3.93 2.31
CA ILE A 66 -17.21 -3.57 2.30
C ILE A 66 -17.44 -2.15 1.74
N ASN A 67 -16.49 -1.23 1.95
CA ASN A 67 -16.62 0.17 1.55
C ASN A 67 -15.97 0.45 0.18
N ALA A 68 -16.52 1.42 -0.56
CA ALA A 68 -16.09 1.76 -1.91
C ALA A 68 -14.67 2.34 -1.94
N ASP A 69 -14.35 3.24 -1.01
CA ASP A 69 -13.05 3.92 -0.93
C ASP A 69 -11.88 2.94 -0.80
N THR A 70 -12.04 1.88 0.00
CA THR A 70 -11.02 0.83 0.15
C THR A 70 -10.87 0.03 -1.14
N ARG A 71 -11.98 -0.26 -1.83
CA ARG A 71 -11.91 -0.98 -3.12
C ARG A 71 -11.21 -0.16 -4.18
N GLU A 72 -11.51 1.13 -4.25
CA GLU A 72 -10.86 2.06 -5.17
C GLU A 72 -9.35 2.13 -4.90
N ALA A 73 -8.96 2.38 -3.63
CA ALA A 73 -7.56 2.43 -3.24
C ALA A 73 -6.80 1.14 -3.59
N VAL A 74 -7.41 -0.03 -3.38
CA VAL A 74 -6.77 -1.31 -3.70
C VAL A 74 -6.64 -1.53 -5.21
N ASN A 75 -7.66 -1.16 -6.00
CA ASN A 75 -7.58 -1.25 -7.46
C ASN A 75 -6.49 -0.32 -8.01
N GLU A 76 -6.40 0.92 -7.52
CA GLU A 76 -5.33 1.85 -7.88
C GLU A 76 -3.95 1.27 -7.53
N ALA A 77 -3.80 0.66 -6.35
CA ALA A 77 -2.54 0.03 -5.94
C ALA A 77 -2.13 -1.11 -6.89
N ILE A 78 -3.06 -1.99 -7.27
CA ILE A 78 -2.81 -3.07 -8.24
C ILE A 78 -2.46 -2.50 -9.63
N GLU A 79 -3.18 -1.48 -10.07
CA GLU A 79 -2.93 -0.82 -11.36
C GLU A 79 -1.54 -0.18 -11.39
N THR A 80 -1.14 0.50 -10.31
CA THR A 80 0.19 1.09 -10.15
C THR A 80 1.29 0.04 -10.23
N ILE A 81 1.16 -1.09 -9.53
CA ILE A 81 2.13 -2.19 -9.62
C ILE A 81 2.20 -2.70 -11.06
N THR A 82 1.06 -2.92 -11.70
CA THR A 82 0.97 -3.48 -13.05
C THR A 82 1.58 -2.56 -14.11
N LYS A 83 1.38 -1.23 -13.99
CA LYS A 83 1.98 -0.23 -14.91
C LYS A 83 3.49 -0.10 -14.78
N ARG A 84 4.08 -0.54 -13.67
CA ARG A 84 5.52 -0.46 -13.39
C ARG A 84 6.28 -1.71 -13.87
N MET A 85 5.57 -2.74 -14.31
CA MET A 85 6.12 -3.95 -14.92
C MET A 85 6.51 -3.68 -16.38
#